data_AF-A0A970KIW3-F1
#
_entry.id   AF-A0A970KIW3-F1
#
_cell.length_a   1.000
_cell.length_b   1.000
_cell.length_c   1.000
_cell.angle_alpha   90.00
_cell.angle_beta   90.00
_cell.angle_gamma   90.00
#
_symmetry.space_group_name_H-M   'P 1'
#
loop_
_entity.id
_entity.type
_entity.pdbx_description
1 polymer ?
#
loop_
_entity_poly.entity_id
_entity_poly.type
_entity_poly.pdbx_seq_one_letter_code
_entity_poly.pdbx_strand_id
1 'polypeptide(L)' 'MWLEVIDYIDEHYDLDNIETIYLAGDGPSWIREGLNWLPCSRYVLDRYHLNKYVLRATGHIPGKRP' A
#
# COMPACT_ATOMS: atom_id res chain seq x y z
N MET A 1 7.95 -10.85 -9.97
CA MET A 1 6.90 -9.96 -9.40
C MET A 1 7.29 -8.49 -9.45
N TRP A 2 8.11 -7.93 -8.55
CA TRP A 2 8.36 -6.47 -8.56
C TRP A 2 9.08 -5.95 -9.80
N LEU A 3 9.98 -6.75 -10.38
CA LEU A 3 10.58 -6.49 -11.70
C LEU A 3 9.51 -6.30 -12.77
N GLU A 4 8.60 -7.26 -12.94
CA GLU A 4 7.50 -7.16 -13.91
C GLU A 4 6.61 -5.93 -13.66
N VAL A 5 6.44 -5.52 -12.40
CA VAL A 5 5.66 -4.32 -12.07
C VAL A 5 6.38 -3.04 -12.49
N ILE A 6 7.68 -2.90 -12.21
CA ILE A 6 8.42 -1.70 -12.61
C ILE A 6 8.59 -1.66 -14.14
N ASP A 7 8.83 -2.81 -14.78
CA ASP A 7 8.90 -2.91 -16.24
C ASP A 7 7.59 -2.45 -16.88
N TYR A 8 6.44 -2.90 -16.34
CA TYR A 8 5.13 -2.43 -16.82
C TYR A 8 4.96 -0.92 -16.65
N ILE A 9 5.37 -0.35 -15.52
CA ILE A 9 5.24 1.09 -15.30
C ILE A 9 6.12 1.87 -16.29
N ASP A 10 7.37 1.44 -16.50
CA ASP A 10 8.31 2.06 -17.45
C ASP A 10 7.82 1.97 -18.91
N GLU A 11 7.20 0.85 -19.29
CA GLU A 11 6.62 0.68 -20.63
C GLU A 11 5.40 1.58 -20.89
N HIS A 12 4.68 2.01 -19.85
CA HIS A 12 3.39 2.70 -19.99
C HIS A 12 3.39 4.16 -19.51
N TYR A 13 4.38 4.55 -18.72
CA TYR A 13 4.49 5.87 -18.11
C TYR A 13 5.93 6.35 -18.16
N ASP A 14 6.11 7.65 -18.40
CA ASP A 14 7.41 8.28 -18.26
C ASP A 14 7.79 8.41 -16.78
N LEU A 15 8.71 7.55 -16.32
CA LEU A 15 9.16 7.50 -14.94
C LEU A 15 9.72 8.84 -14.43
N ASP A 16 10.35 9.63 -15.30
CA ASP A 16 10.95 10.92 -14.92
C ASP A 16 9.88 11.97 -14.57
N ASN A 17 8.65 11.78 -15.06
CA ASN A 17 7.51 12.64 -14.79
C ASN A 17 6.61 12.15 -13.64
N ILE A 18 6.92 11.02 -13.01
CA ILE A 18 6.15 10.49 -11.88
C ILE A 18 6.60 11.16 -10.58
N GLU A 19 5.71 11.95 -9.97
CA GLU A 19 5.98 12.58 -8.67
C GLU A 19 5.97 11.57 -7.51
N THR A 20 5.01 10.65 -7.48
CA THR A 20 4.85 9.69 -6.38
C THR A 20 4.10 8.45 -6.80
N ILE A 21 4.60 7.27 -6.40
CA ILE A 21 3.90 6.00 -6.53
C ILE A 21 3.33 5.60 -5.16
N TYR A 22 2.01 5.58 -5.01
CA TYR A 22 1.38 5.15 -3.76
C TYR A 22 1.19 3.63 -3.74
N LEU A 23 1.95 2.95 -2.88
CA LEU A 23 1.86 1.51 -2.69
C LEU A 23 0.92 1.21 -1.52
N ALA A 24 -0.33 0.83 -1.83
CA ALA A 24 -1.33 0.51 -0.82
C ALA A 24 -1.26 -0.98 -0.39
N GLY A 25 -1.41 -1.24 0.90
CA GLY A 25 -1.60 -2.61 1.40
C GLY A 25 -1.66 -2.70 2.91
N ASP A 26 -1.62 -3.92 3.44
CA ASP A 26 -1.72 -4.23 4.88
C ASP A 26 -0.36 -4.54 5.55
N GLY A 27 0.72 -4.22 4.84
CA GLY A 27 2.08 -4.23 5.36
C GLY A 27 2.80 -5.58 5.44
N PRO A 28 2.40 -6.67 4.74
CA PRO A 28 3.24 -7.86 4.67
C PRO A 28 4.57 -7.51 4.00
N SER A 29 5.65 -8.20 4.41
CA SER A 29 7.01 -7.88 3.96
C SER A 29 7.16 -7.87 2.45
N TRP A 30 6.52 -8.81 1.75
CA TRP A 30 6.57 -8.90 0.29
C TRP A 30 5.91 -7.70 -0.41
N ILE A 31 4.90 -7.06 0.20
CA ILE A 31 4.34 -5.80 -0.31
C ILE A 31 5.32 -4.67 -0.04
N ARG A 32 5.85 -4.57 1.19
CA ARG A 32 6.80 -3.52 1.56
C ARG A 32 8.07 -3.53 0.71
N GLU A 33 8.47 -4.70 0.23
CA GLU A 33 9.60 -4.85 -0.68
C GLU A 33 9.45 -3.98 -1.93
N GLY A 34 8.23 -3.71 -2.40
CA GLY A 34 7.98 -2.82 -3.55
C GLY A 34 8.51 -1.40 -3.36
N LEU A 35 8.72 -0.93 -2.13
CA LEU A 35 9.37 0.35 -1.88
C LEU A 35 10.83 0.41 -2.33
N ASN A 36 11.50 -0.75 -2.38
CA ASN A 36 12.88 -0.84 -2.86
C ASN A 36 12.96 -0.90 -4.41
N TRP A 37 11.85 -1.24 -5.06
CA TRP A 37 11.78 -1.40 -6.52
C TRP A 37 11.15 -0.19 -7.22
N LEU A 38 10.15 0.43 -6.61
CA LEU A 38 9.38 1.52 -7.21
C LEU A 38 9.99 2.89 -6.89
N PRO A 39 10.34 3.71 -7.89
CA PRO A 39 10.88 5.04 -7.66
C PRO A 39 9.83 5.94 -7.03
N CYS A 40 10.29 6.91 -6.22
CA CYS A 40 9.43 7.92 -5.59
C CYS A 40 8.23 7.32 -4.82
N SER A 41 8.38 6.11 -4.29
CA SER A 41 7.26 5.36 -3.74
C SER A 41 6.96 5.70 -2.28
N ARG A 42 5.67 5.68 -1.93
CA ARG A 42 5.15 5.91 -0.58
C ARG A 42 4.16 4.82 -0.23
N TYR A 43 4.41 4.13 0.87
CA TYR A 43 3.50 3.11 1.36
C TYR A 43 2.30 3.73 2.09
N VAL A 44 1.10 3.23 1.80
CA VAL A 44 -0.16 3.68 2.40
C VAL A 44 -0.90 2.47 2.98
N LEU A 45 -1.40 2.60 4.22
CA LEU A 45 -2.27 1.60 4.80
C LEU A 45 -3.58 1.56 4.04
N ASP A 46 -4.00 0.38 3.58
CA ASP A 46 -5.29 0.29 2.92
C ASP A 46 -6.43 0.42 3.94
N ARG A 47 -7.48 1.12 3.51
CA ARG A 47 -8.62 1.47 4.38
C ARG A 47 -9.37 0.24 4.87
N TYR A 48 -9.44 -0.82 4.07
CA TYR A 48 -10.20 -2.01 4.41
C TYR A 48 -9.56 -2.74 5.59
N HIS A 49 -8.26 -3.03 5.51
CA HIS A 49 -7.55 -3.70 6.59
C HIS A 49 -7.45 -2.81 7.83
N LEU A 50 -7.24 -1.50 7.66
CA LEU A 50 -7.30 -0.55 8.78
C LEU A 50 -8.64 -0.66 9.53
N ASN A 51 -9.76 -0.58 8.82
CA ASN A 51 -11.09 -0.71 9.42
C ASN A 51 -11.29 -2.07 10.09
N LYS A 52 -10.85 -3.15 9.45
CA LYS A 52 -10.92 -4.51 10.00
C LYS A 52 -10.17 -4.63 11.32
N TYR A 53 -8.96 -4.08 11.42
CA TYR A 53 -8.17 -4.10 12.65
C TYR A 53 -8.73 -3.17 13.73
N VAL A 54 -9.19 -1.97 13.36
CA VAL A 54 -9.89 -1.08 14.29
C VAL A 54 -11.11 -1.77 14.88
N LEU A 55 -11.98 -2.35 14.05
CA LEU A 55 -13.16 -3.09 14.49
C LEU A 55 -12.80 -4.27 15.39
N ARG A 56 -11.76 -5.04 15.05
CA ARG A 56 -11.28 -6.15 15.87
C ARG A 56 -10.77 -5.67 17.23
N ALA A 57 -10.04 -4.55 17.26
CA ALA A 57 -9.48 -3.98 18.47
C ALA A 57 -10.55 -3.35 19.36
N THR A 58 -11.56 -2.68 18.80
CA THR A 58 -12.59 -1.95 19.57
C THR A 58 -13.90 -2.70 19.75
N GLY A 59 -14.12 -3.83 19.08
CA GLY A 59 -15.41 -4.53 19.06
C GLY A 59 -15.91 -5.02 20.42
N HIS A 60 -15.00 -5.17 21.40
CA HIS A 60 -15.33 -5.52 22.78
C HIS A 60 -15.75 -4.32 23.65
N ILE A 61 -15.63 -3.09 23.15
CA ILE A 61 -15.95 -1.85 23.87
C ILE A 61 -17.44 -1.52 23.68
N PRO A 62 -18.26 -1.51 24.74
CA PRO A 62 -19.67 -1.13 24.64
C PRO A 62 -19.83 0.30 24.13
N GLY A 63 -20.78 0.53 23.22
CA GLY A 63 -21.11 1.87 22.71
C GLY A 63 -20.12 2.47 21.70
N LYS A 64 -19.07 1.72 21.27
CA LYS A 64 -18.12 2.15 20.23
C LYS A 64 -18.13 1.23 19.01
N ARG A 65 -19.31 1.03 18.42
CA ARG A 65 -19.39 0.53 17.04
C ARG A 65 -19.28 1.74 16.10
N PRO A 66 -18.37 1.74 15.12
CA PRO A 66 -18.29 2.81 14.13
C PRO A 66 -19.53 2.85 13.24
#